data_AF-A0A5C8PBM4-F1
#
_entry.id   AF-A0A5C8PBM4-F1
#
_cell.length_a   1.000
_cell.length_b   1.000
_cell.length_c   1.000
_cell.angle_alpha   90.00
_cell.angle_beta   90.00
_cell.angle_gamma   90.00
#
_symmetry.space_group_name_H-M   'P 1'
#
loop_
_entity.id
_entity.type
_entity.pdbx_description
1 polymer ?
#
loop_
_entity_poly.entity_id
_entity_poly.type
_entity_poly.pdbx_seq_one_letter_code
_entity_poly.pdbx_strand_id
1 'polypeptide(L)'
;MALTFTRRTIRLFTRVGLVVALAAWPVVWGTSHYLFVTRTAFLERMRSEGIVVDARPVAIDGTLGWQRRDFHYDVTYRFEDKQGRAFTGKDSVTVSPNSAARNAFEALRDPRNPGAFRPDARVPVVYLPDDPRVSGLKLRFDIARVPEGSWGFMAGFASAVLLGALVIGIGTLMEKRFRPE
;
A
#
# COMPACT_ATOMS: atom_id res chain seq x y z
N MET A 1 -24.59 -33.35 -18.65
CA MET A 1 -24.00 -32.87 -19.92
C MET A 1 -22.49 -32.93 -19.79
N ALA A 2 -21.86 -33.91 -20.43
CA ALA A 2 -20.40 -34.00 -20.48
C ALA A 2 -19.87 -33.06 -21.57
N LEU A 3 -19.04 -32.08 -21.19
CA LEU A 3 -18.35 -31.21 -22.14
C LEU A 3 -17.29 -32.02 -22.88
N THR A 4 -17.58 -32.43 -24.11
CA THR A 4 -16.64 -33.15 -24.97
C THR A 4 -15.59 -32.16 -25.51
N PHE A 5 -14.44 -32.07 -24.84
CA PHE A 5 -13.33 -31.23 -25.30
C PHE A 5 -12.61 -31.90 -26.49
N THR A 6 -12.73 -31.31 -27.67
CA THR A 6 -11.98 -31.76 -28.85
C THR A 6 -10.55 -31.20 -28.84
N ARG A 7 -9.59 -31.88 -29.50
CA ARG A 7 -8.18 -31.42 -29.65
C ARG A 7 -8.06 -29.96 -30.12
N ARG A 8 -9.00 -29.52 -30.95
CA ARG A 8 -9.07 -28.15 -31.48
C ARG A 8 -9.44 -27.15 -30.38
N THR A 9 -10.38 -27.52 -29.50
CA THR A 9 -10.77 -26.74 -28.33
C THR A 9 -9.62 -26.60 -27.33
N ILE A 10 -8.86 -27.67 -27.09
CA ILE A 10 -7.69 -27.65 -26.18
C ILE A 10 -6.62 -26.69 -26.70
N ARG A 11 -6.21 -26.80 -27.97
CA ARG A 11 -5.20 -25.90 -28.57
C ARG A 11 -5.65 -24.44 -28.60
N LEU A 12 -6.94 -24.20 -28.84
CA LEU A 12 -7.50 -22.85 -28.80
C LEU A 12 -7.41 -22.28 -27.37
N PHE A 13 -7.78 -23.08 -26.36
CA PHE A 13 -7.71 -22.67 -24.96
C PHE A 13 -6.28 -22.36 -24.51
N THR A 14 -5.29 -23.18 -24.92
CA THR A 14 -3.88 -22.94 -24.60
C THR A 14 -3.36 -21.66 -25.27
N ARG A 15 -3.72 -21.40 -26.54
CA ARG A 15 -3.30 -20.19 -27.26
C ARG A 15 -3.94 -18.94 -26.69
N VAL A 16 -5.24 -18.98 -26.39
CA VAL A 16 -5.95 -17.86 -25.76
C VAL A 16 -5.40 -17.61 -24.36
N GLY A 17 -5.19 -18.65 -23.55
CA GLY A 17 -4.58 -18.53 -22.23
C GLY A 17 -3.19 -17.93 -22.26
N LEU A 18 -2.36 -18.32 -23.24
CA LEU A 18 -1.01 -17.76 -23.42
C LEU A 18 -1.04 -16.29 -23.86
N VAL A 19 -1.95 -15.92 -24.77
CA VAL A 19 -2.12 -14.52 -25.19
C VAL A 19 -2.62 -13.66 -24.04
N VAL A 20 -3.59 -14.14 -23.25
CA VAL A 20 -4.08 -13.44 -22.06
C VAL A 20 -2.96 -13.28 -21.02
N ALA A 21 -2.15 -14.32 -20.78
CA ALA A 21 -1.02 -14.23 -19.85
C ALA A 21 0.03 -13.20 -20.32
N LEU A 22 0.37 -13.20 -21.62
CA LEU A 22 1.34 -12.25 -22.19
C LEU A 22 0.81 -10.82 -22.23
N ALA A 23 -0.49 -10.61 -22.42
CA ALA A 23 -1.11 -9.29 -22.46
C ALA A 23 -1.41 -8.74 -21.05
N ALA A 24 -1.78 -9.58 -20.09
CA ALA A 24 -2.04 -9.16 -18.72
C ALA A 24 -0.77 -8.68 -18.02
N TRP A 25 0.38 -9.25 -18.37
CA TRP A 25 1.66 -8.92 -17.75
C TRP A 25 2.07 -7.43 -17.89
N PRO A 26 2.15 -6.84 -19.10
CA PRO A 26 2.46 -5.43 -19.28
C PRO A 26 1.45 -4.50 -18.63
N VAL A 27 0.17 -4.88 -18.61
CA VAL A 27 -0.91 -4.06 -18.02
C VAL A 27 -0.77 -4.00 -16.51
N VAL A 28 -0.58 -5.15 -15.86
CA VAL A 28 -0.36 -5.23 -14.40
C VAL A 28 0.93 -4.52 -14.02
N TRP A 29 2.00 -4.73 -14.79
CA TRP A 29 3.28 -4.06 -14.58
C TRP A 29 3.17 -2.55 -14.73
N GLY A 30 2.61 -2.06 -15.85
CA GLY A 30 2.48 -0.64 -16.13
C GLY A 30 1.61 0.08 -15.10
N THR A 31 0.50 -0.54 -14.69
CA THR A 31 -0.38 0.00 -13.65
C THR A 31 0.33 0.05 -12.30
N SER A 32 1.02 -1.04 -11.91
CA SER A 32 1.75 -1.10 -10.64
C SER A 32 2.91 -0.11 -10.60
N HIS A 33 3.65 0.01 -11.72
CA HIS A 33 4.75 0.95 -11.85
C HIS A 33 4.27 2.41 -11.80
N TYR A 34 3.18 2.72 -12.50
CA TYR A 34 2.56 4.05 -12.44
C TYR A 34 2.13 4.41 -11.01
N LEU A 35 1.42 3.52 -10.32
CA LEU A 35 1.01 3.71 -8.93
C LEU A 35 2.21 3.88 -7.99
N PHE A 36 3.30 3.16 -8.27
CA PHE A 36 4.55 3.26 -7.52
C PHE A 36 5.25 4.61 -7.74
N VAL A 37 5.45 5.02 -8.98
CA VAL A 37 6.12 6.29 -9.35
C VAL A 37 5.33 7.48 -8.82
N THR A 38 4.00 7.46 -8.96
CA THR A 38 3.15 8.53 -8.43
C THR A 38 3.21 8.61 -6.90
N ARG A 39 3.19 7.47 -6.19
CA ARG A 39 3.31 7.43 -4.73
C ARG A 39 4.68 7.91 -4.26
N THR A 40 5.75 7.53 -4.95
CA THR A 40 7.13 7.94 -4.60
C THR A 40 7.36 9.42 -4.87
N ALA A 41 6.95 9.91 -6.04
CA ALA A 41 6.99 11.34 -6.34
C ALA A 41 6.21 12.18 -5.31
N PHE A 42 5.05 11.69 -4.86
CA PHE A 42 4.30 12.34 -3.78
C PHE A 42 5.08 12.39 -2.45
N LEU A 43 5.68 11.26 -2.04
CA LEU A 43 6.47 11.20 -0.81
C LEU A 43 7.71 12.10 -0.87
N GLU A 44 8.39 12.12 -2.00
CA GLU A 44 9.55 12.98 -2.25
C GLU A 44 9.16 14.45 -2.24
N ARG A 45 8.05 14.80 -2.87
CA ARG A 45 7.51 16.16 -2.86
C ARG A 45 7.18 16.61 -1.43
N MET A 46 6.47 15.79 -0.66
CA MET A 46 6.17 16.09 0.74
C MET A 46 7.44 16.23 1.59
N ARG A 47 8.48 15.45 1.32
CA ARG A 47 9.75 15.49 2.07
C ARG A 47 10.61 16.71 1.71
N SER A 48 10.57 17.17 0.46
CA SER A 48 11.41 18.27 -0.05
C SER A 48 10.74 19.63 0.09
N GLU A 49 9.46 19.74 -0.22
CA GLU A 49 8.70 21.00 -0.25
C GLU A 49 7.81 21.18 0.99
N GLY A 50 7.51 20.09 1.71
CA GLY A 50 6.58 20.12 2.82
C GLY A 50 7.11 20.88 4.03
N ILE A 51 6.21 21.61 4.69
CA ILE A 51 6.50 22.33 5.93
C ILE A 51 5.98 21.51 7.10
N VAL A 52 6.85 21.35 8.11
CA VAL A 52 6.50 20.70 9.38
C VAL A 52 5.81 21.70 10.30
N VAL A 53 4.66 21.31 10.85
CA VAL A 53 3.92 22.06 11.86
C VAL A 53 3.45 21.12 12.98
N ASP A 54 3.40 21.65 14.19
CA ASP A 54 2.87 20.95 15.35
C ASP A 54 1.35 21.07 15.39
N ALA A 55 0.67 20.02 14.89
CA ALA A 55 -0.77 19.94 14.84
C ALA A 55 -1.37 19.51 16.19
N ARG A 56 -2.61 19.93 16.46
CA ARG A 56 -3.38 19.43 17.60
C ARG A 56 -4.08 18.12 17.21
N PRO A 57 -3.91 17.02 17.97
CA PRO A 57 -4.67 15.80 17.73
C PRO A 57 -6.14 16.01 18.11
N VAL A 58 -7.03 15.50 17.26
CA VAL A 58 -8.49 15.56 17.44
C VAL A 58 -9.04 14.18 17.76
N ALA A 59 -8.53 13.14 17.11
CA ALA A 59 -8.88 11.76 17.37
C ALA A 59 -7.68 10.85 17.04
N ILE A 60 -7.47 9.81 17.83
CA ILE A 60 -6.44 8.80 17.62
C ILE A 60 -7.06 7.46 17.96
N ASP A 61 -7.29 6.64 16.94
CA ASP A 61 -7.68 5.25 17.12
C ASP A 61 -6.47 4.36 16.85
N GLY A 62 -6.25 3.38 17.71
CA GLY A 62 -5.08 2.50 17.69
C GLY A 62 -5.54 1.06 17.74
N THR A 63 -5.29 0.30 16.67
CA THR A 63 -5.67 -1.11 16.58
C THR A 63 -4.44 -2.01 16.45
N LEU A 64 -4.42 -3.13 17.18
CA LEU A 64 -3.35 -4.12 17.06
C LEU A 64 -3.60 -4.98 15.81
N GLY A 65 -2.66 -4.94 14.87
CA GLY A 65 -2.58 -5.85 13.74
C GLY A 65 -2.09 -7.23 14.19
N TRP A 66 -3.03 -8.14 14.48
CA TRP A 66 -2.76 -9.48 14.99
C TRP A 66 -1.80 -10.33 14.14
N GLN A 67 -1.72 -10.09 12.83
CA GLN A 67 -0.87 -10.87 11.92
C GLN A 67 0.63 -10.54 12.02
N ARG A 68 0.98 -9.26 12.19
CA ARG A 68 2.39 -8.82 12.25
C ARG A 68 2.81 -8.32 13.62
N ARG A 69 1.88 -8.31 14.58
CA ARG A 69 2.01 -7.63 15.87
C ARG A 69 2.39 -6.17 15.69
N ASP A 70 1.93 -5.50 14.63
CA ASP A 70 2.15 -4.07 14.46
C ASP A 70 0.95 -3.30 15.03
N PHE A 71 1.15 -2.07 15.49
CA PHE A 71 0.06 -1.17 15.87
C PHE A 71 -0.27 -0.25 14.70
N HIS A 72 -1.54 -0.19 14.33
CA HIS A 72 -2.05 0.73 13.33
C HIS A 72 -2.76 1.89 14.03
N TYR A 73 -2.31 3.11 13.76
CA TYR A 73 -2.90 4.33 14.30
C TYR A 73 -3.59 5.12 13.18
N ASP A 74 -4.87 5.40 13.36
CA ASP A 74 -5.64 6.37 12.59
C ASP A 74 -5.68 7.70 13.37
N VAL A 75 -5.01 8.72 12.85
CA VAL A 75 -4.89 10.02 13.51
C VAL A 75 -5.64 11.07 12.71
N THR A 76 -6.58 11.73 13.38
CA THR A 76 -7.20 12.97 12.90
C THR A 76 -6.58 14.14 13.64
N TYR A 77 -6.13 15.14 12.90
CA TYR A 77 -5.41 16.28 13.44
C TYR A 77 -5.92 17.58 12.83
N ARG A 78 -5.69 18.68 13.55
CA ARG A 78 -6.00 20.03 13.10
C ARG A 78 -4.76 20.91 13.23
N PHE A 79 -4.44 21.65 12.19
CA PHE A 79 -3.33 22.59 12.19
C PHE A 79 -3.75 23.90 11.51
N GLU A 80 -2.94 24.94 11.70
CA GLU A 80 -3.10 26.22 11.03
C GLU A 80 -1.92 26.41 10.07
N ASP A 81 -2.22 26.93 8.88
CA ASP A 81 -1.19 27.32 7.93
C ASP A 81 -0.53 28.65 8.34
N LYS A 82 0.50 29.06 7.58
CA LYS A 82 1.19 30.34 7.81
C LYS A 82 0.27 31.58 7.69
N GLN A 83 -0.91 31.44 7.10
CA GLN A 83 -1.89 32.50 6.90
C GLN A 83 -2.99 32.48 7.99
N GLY A 84 -2.88 31.59 8.99
CA GLY A 84 -3.85 31.45 10.07
C GLY A 84 -5.11 30.68 9.68
N ARG A 85 -5.13 30.01 8.52
CA ARG A 85 -6.28 29.20 8.08
C ARG A 85 -6.17 27.81 8.71
N ALA A 86 -7.24 27.37 9.35
CA ALA A 86 -7.28 26.06 9.98
C ALA A 86 -7.66 24.96 8.98
N PHE A 87 -6.90 23.87 9.00
CA PHE A 87 -7.14 22.66 8.21
C PHE A 87 -7.23 21.44 9.11
N THR A 88 -8.06 20.48 8.70
CA THR A 88 -8.20 19.17 9.36
C THR A 88 -7.72 18.10 8.40
N GLY A 89 -6.80 17.27 8.85
CA GLY A 89 -6.29 16.13 8.10
C GLY A 89 -6.57 14.81 8.83
N LYS A 90 -6.62 13.73 8.04
CA LYS A 90 -6.65 12.36 8.56
C LYS A 90 -5.53 11.58 7.89
N ASP A 91 -4.78 10.85 8.67
CA ASP A 91 -3.70 10.00 8.16
C ASP A 91 -3.56 8.75 9.03
N SER A 92 -2.97 7.71 8.44
CA SER A 92 -2.78 6.43 9.11
C SER A 92 -1.33 5.99 9.07
N VAL A 93 -0.85 5.42 10.16
CA VAL A 93 0.53 4.97 10.32
C VAL A 93 0.60 3.63 11.04
N THR A 94 1.45 2.75 10.53
CA THR A 94 1.73 1.46 11.17
C THR A 94 3.09 1.51 11.82
N VAL A 95 3.15 1.19 13.11
CA VAL A 95 4.38 1.23 13.92
C VAL A 95 4.60 -0.08 14.64
N SER A 96 5.87 -0.40 14.90
CA SER A 96 6.22 -1.58 15.70
C SER A 96 5.88 -1.37 17.19
N PRO A 97 5.50 -2.42 17.96
CA PRO A 97 5.15 -2.32 19.37
C PRO A 97 6.22 -1.72 20.26
N ASN A 98 7.49 -1.90 19.91
CA ASN A 98 8.63 -1.46 20.72
C ASN A 98 9.27 -0.19 20.15
N SER A 99 8.57 0.53 19.28
CA SER A 99 9.08 1.77 18.68
C SER A 99 8.84 2.99 19.56
N ALA A 100 9.77 3.95 19.51
CA ALA A 100 9.59 5.27 20.15
C ALA A 100 8.34 6.00 19.64
N ALA A 101 7.95 5.74 18.38
CA ALA A 101 6.74 6.30 17.78
C ALA A 101 5.46 5.85 18.49
N ARG A 102 5.36 4.56 18.86
CA ARG A 102 4.23 4.07 19.66
C ARG A 102 4.16 4.79 21.00
N ASN A 103 5.29 4.87 21.71
CA ASN A 103 5.35 5.56 23.00
C ASN A 103 4.94 7.03 22.87
N ALA A 104 5.32 7.69 21.78
CA ALA A 104 4.91 9.06 21.50
C ALA A 104 3.39 9.18 21.32
N PHE A 105 2.75 8.28 20.57
CA PHE A 105 1.29 8.31 20.39
C PHE A 105 0.53 8.04 21.70
N GLU A 106 0.98 7.08 22.50
CA GLU A 106 0.38 6.80 23.81
C GLU A 106 0.56 7.98 24.78
N ALA A 107 1.71 8.67 24.73
CA ALA A 107 1.99 9.84 25.57
C ALA A 107 1.13 11.06 25.24
N LEU A 108 0.43 11.09 24.10
CA LEU A 108 -0.52 12.16 23.76
C LEU A 108 -1.81 12.07 24.59
N ARG A 109 -2.15 10.88 25.10
CA ARG A 109 -3.33 10.67 25.94
C ARG A 109 -3.04 11.15 27.37
N ASP A 110 -4.05 11.69 28.02
CA ASP A 110 -3.94 12.11 29.41
C ASP A 110 -3.86 10.87 30.32
N PRO A 111 -2.82 10.71 31.16
CA PRO A 111 -2.73 9.60 32.12
C PRO A 111 -3.91 9.52 33.09
N ARG A 112 -4.54 10.67 33.39
CA ARG A 112 -5.69 10.77 34.29
C ARG A 112 -7.02 10.52 33.58
N ASN A 113 -7.06 10.69 32.26
CA ASN A 113 -8.23 10.43 31.44
C ASN A 113 -7.81 9.85 30.07
N PRO A 114 -7.72 8.52 29.92
CA PRO A 114 -7.24 7.86 28.70
C PRO A 114 -8.07 8.13 27.43
N GLY A 115 -9.28 8.66 27.59
CA GLY A 115 -10.16 9.08 26.49
C GLY A 115 -9.94 10.52 26.02
N ALA A 116 -9.14 11.31 26.75
CA ALA A 116 -8.81 12.69 26.42
C ALA A 116 -7.34 12.83 25.98
N PHE A 117 -7.08 13.81 25.12
CA PHE A 117 -5.71 14.24 24.81
C PHE A 117 -5.21 15.20 25.88
N ARG A 118 -3.90 15.16 26.12
CA ARG A 118 -3.25 16.19 26.93
C ARG A 118 -3.41 17.57 26.26
N PRO A 119 -3.53 18.66 27.03
CA PRO A 119 -3.69 20.01 26.47
C PRO A 119 -2.45 20.47 25.67
N ASP A 120 -1.27 19.98 26.05
CA ASP A 120 0.01 20.19 25.37
C ASP A 120 0.30 19.17 24.27
N ALA A 121 -0.61 18.22 24.00
CA ALA A 121 -0.42 17.20 22.96
C ALA A 121 -0.23 17.86 21.59
N ARG A 122 0.88 17.54 20.93
CA ARG A 122 1.22 18.00 19.58
C ARG A 122 1.69 16.83 18.74
N VAL A 123 1.26 16.81 17.49
CA VAL A 123 1.62 15.80 16.52
C VAL A 123 2.29 16.48 15.33
N PRO A 124 3.53 16.12 14.99
CA PRO A 124 4.21 16.72 13.85
C PRO A 124 3.55 16.26 12.56
N VAL A 125 3.03 17.23 11.80
CA VAL A 125 2.37 17.06 10.52
C VAL A 125 3.17 17.81 9.47
N VAL A 126 3.25 17.24 8.28
CA VAL A 126 3.80 17.88 7.09
C VAL A 126 2.65 18.28 6.19
N TYR A 127 2.66 19.49 5.66
CA TYR A 127 1.73 19.95 4.64
C TYR A 127 2.46 20.65 3.51
N LEU A 128 1.87 20.67 2.30
CA LEU A 128 2.42 21.44 1.18
C LEU A 128 2.03 22.91 1.30
N PRO A 129 2.99 23.86 1.21
CA PRO A 129 2.68 25.29 1.29
C PRO A 129 1.73 25.77 0.19
N ASP A 130 1.90 25.21 -1.01
CA ASP A 130 1.10 25.56 -2.19
C ASP A 130 -0.32 25.00 -2.10
N ASP A 131 -0.51 23.87 -1.42
CA ASP A 131 -1.82 23.27 -1.15
C ASP A 131 -1.86 22.64 0.26
N PRO A 132 -2.27 23.42 1.28
CA PRO A 132 -2.33 22.95 2.67
C PRO A 132 -3.32 21.80 2.89
N ARG A 133 -4.21 21.51 1.94
CA ARG A 133 -5.10 20.33 2.04
C ARG A 133 -4.33 19.03 1.90
N VAL A 134 -3.19 19.07 1.20
CA VAL A 134 -2.28 17.95 1.11
C VAL A 134 -1.39 17.93 2.35
N SER A 135 -1.75 17.06 3.29
CA SER A 135 -1.07 16.90 4.57
C SER A 135 -0.95 15.44 4.99
N GLY A 136 -0.01 15.17 5.90
CA GLY A 136 0.19 13.84 6.48
C GLY A 136 1.03 13.91 7.75
N LEU A 137 1.02 12.86 8.56
CA LEU A 137 1.89 12.74 9.71
C LEU A 137 3.35 12.72 9.25
N LYS A 138 4.21 13.53 9.88
CA LYS A 138 5.64 13.55 9.58
C LYS A 138 6.24 12.14 9.65
N LEU A 139 5.84 11.41 10.68
CA LEU A 139 6.27 10.05 10.94
C LEU A 139 6.02 9.11 9.73
N ARG A 140 4.92 9.28 8.99
CA ARG A 140 4.64 8.47 7.80
C ARG A 140 5.72 8.70 6.74
N PHE A 141 6.16 9.93 6.55
CA PHE A 141 7.20 10.27 5.57
C PHE A 141 8.60 9.85 6.02
N ASP A 142 8.85 9.80 7.33
CA ASP A 142 10.13 9.34 7.89
C ASP A 142 10.27 7.82 7.81
N ILE A 143 9.21 7.05 8.07
CA ILE A 143 9.24 5.58 8.05
C ILE A 143 9.04 5.03 6.63
N ALA A 144 8.36 5.76 5.74
CA ALA A 144 8.17 5.34 4.36
C ALA A 144 9.53 5.20 3.66
N ARG A 145 10.03 3.96 3.63
CA ARG A 145 11.07 3.56 2.70
C ARG A 145 10.41 3.50 1.34
N VAL A 146 10.96 4.22 0.36
CA VAL A 146 10.69 3.96 -1.05
C VAL A 146 11.14 2.52 -1.29
N PRO A 147 10.23 1.54 -1.46
CA PRO A 147 10.66 0.19 -1.77
C PRO A 147 11.35 0.25 -3.12
N GLU A 148 12.60 -0.17 -3.25
CA GLU A 148 13.24 -0.21 -4.56
C GLU A 148 12.32 -0.97 -5.54
N GLY A 149 11.93 -0.32 -6.64
CA GLY A 149 10.84 -0.75 -7.54
C GLY A 149 11.02 -2.13 -8.20
N SER A 150 12.07 -2.87 -7.83
CA SER A 150 12.43 -4.20 -8.32
C SER A 150 11.53 -5.32 -7.77
N TRP A 151 10.96 -5.20 -6.57
CA TRP A 151 10.16 -6.28 -5.96
C TRP A 151 8.83 -6.54 -6.68
N GLY A 152 8.12 -5.48 -7.09
CA GLY A 152 6.86 -5.62 -7.83
C GLY A 152 7.07 -6.26 -9.21
N PHE A 153 8.19 -5.93 -9.86
CA PHE A 153 8.62 -6.57 -11.10
C PHE A 153 8.92 -8.06 -10.90
N MET A 154 9.71 -8.42 -9.89
CA MET A 154 10.10 -9.82 -9.62
C MET A 154 8.90 -10.69 -9.22
N ALA A 155 8.03 -10.20 -8.34
CA ALA A 155 6.85 -10.94 -7.89
C ALA A 155 5.86 -11.18 -9.03
N GLY A 156 5.69 -10.16 -9.88
CA GLY A 156 4.89 -10.29 -11.06
C GLY A 156 5.49 -11.29 -12.06
N PHE A 157 6.78 -11.19 -12.34
CA PHE A 157 7.44 -12.00 -13.37
C PHE A 157 7.40 -13.47 -12.97
N ALA A 158 7.65 -13.76 -11.69
CA ALA A 158 7.49 -15.10 -11.13
C ALA A 158 6.06 -15.63 -11.30
N SER A 159 5.04 -14.80 -11.06
CA SER A 159 3.64 -15.20 -11.23
C SER A 159 3.29 -15.51 -12.69
N ALA A 160 3.76 -14.70 -13.64
CA ALA A 160 3.54 -14.93 -15.07
C ALA A 160 4.24 -16.22 -15.55
N VAL A 161 5.46 -16.48 -15.10
CA VAL A 161 6.20 -17.71 -15.40
C VAL A 161 5.50 -18.93 -14.81
N LEU A 162 5.02 -18.86 -13.57
CA LEU A 162 4.28 -19.96 -12.92
C LEU A 162 2.96 -20.25 -13.63
N LEU A 163 2.19 -19.23 -14.00
CA LEU A 163 0.95 -19.41 -14.76
C LEU A 163 1.22 -19.98 -16.15
N GLY A 164 2.25 -19.50 -16.83
CA GLY A 164 2.69 -20.06 -18.12
C GLY A 164 3.05 -21.54 -17.99
N ALA A 165 3.86 -21.90 -16.99
CA ALA A 165 4.25 -23.28 -16.72
C ALA A 165 3.05 -24.17 -16.38
N LEU A 166 2.08 -23.67 -15.60
CA LEU A 166 0.87 -24.40 -15.25
C LEU A 166 -0.02 -24.64 -16.48
N VAL A 167 -0.23 -23.63 -17.32
CA VAL A 167 -1.02 -23.75 -18.56
C VAL A 167 -0.37 -24.74 -19.54
N ILE A 168 0.96 -24.67 -19.70
CA ILE A 168 1.71 -25.60 -20.55
C ILE A 168 1.69 -27.02 -19.96
N GLY A 169 1.85 -27.16 -18.64
CA GLY A 169 1.82 -28.43 -17.93
C GLY A 169 0.47 -29.13 -18.02
N ILE A 170 -0.62 -28.40 -17.82
CA ILE A 170 -1.99 -28.93 -17.97
C ILE A 170 -2.26 -29.30 -19.43
N GLY A 171 -1.87 -28.44 -20.38
CA GLY A 171 -2.02 -28.71 -21.82
C GLY A 171 -1.31 -29.99 -22.26
N THR A 172 -0.07 -30.19 -21.81
CA THR A 172 0.74 -31.38 -22.13
C THR A 172 0.23 -32.65 -21.44
N LEU A 173 -0.24 -32.57 -20.19
CA LEU A 173 -0.88 -33.68 -19.49
C LEU A 173 -2.18 -34.14 -20.19
N MET A 174 -3.01 -33.18 -20.61
CA MET A 174 -4.23 -33.49 -21.37
C MET A 174 -3.88 -34.14 -22.71
N GLU A 175 -2.85 -33.65 -23.42
CA GLU A 175 -2.46 -34.22 -24.72
C GLU A 175 -1.91 -35.66 -24.61
N LYS A 176 -1.24 -36.01 -23.50
CA LYS A 176 -0.82 -37.39 -23.20
C LYS A 176 -2.00 -38.32 -22.87
N ARG A 177 -2.99 -37.85 -22.10
CA ARG A 177 -4.17 -38.66 -21.71
C ARG A 177 -5.09 -39.03 -22.88
N PHE A 178 -5.05 -38.27 -23.98
CA PHE A 178 -5.85 -38.54 -25.19
C PHE A 178 -5.05 -39.26 -26.30
N ARG A 179 -3.93 -39.90 -25.96
CA ARG A 179 -3.30 -40.93 -26.79
C ARG A 179 -3.67 -42.30 -26.21
N PRO A 180 -4.66 -43.03 -26.74
CA PRO A 180 -4.60 -44.48 -26.67
C PRO A 180 -3.44 -44.94 -27.56
N GLU A 181 -2.60 -45.84 -27.05
CA GLU A 181 -1.72 -46.65 -27.89
C GLU A 181 -2.54 -47.56 -28.80
#